data_AF-A0A3M1WRM5-F1
#
_entry.id   AF-A0A3M1WRM5-F1
#
_cell.length_a   1.000
_cell.length_b   1.000
_cell.length_c   1.000
_cell.angle_alpha   90.00
_cell.angle_beta   90.00
_cell.angle_gamma   90.00
#
_symmetry.space_group_name_H-M   'P 1'
#
loop_
_entity.id
_entity.type
_entity.pdbx_description
1 polymer ?
#
loop_
_entity_poly.entity_id
_entity_poly.type
_entity_poly.pdbx_seq_one_letter_code
_entity_poly.pdbx_strand_id
1 'polypeptide(L)'
;MSDYNEKVVIKGVTRDGRRFRPSDWAQRLTNAVASIGPNNRIIYHPNVSMAMIEGVSAVVIDRSMRASDPRLFEFLIDFARSNDLQVENLPED
;
A
#
# COMPACT_ATOMS: atom_id res chain seq x y z
N MET A 1 -25.83 2.75 6.32
CA MET A 1 -24.88 1.64 6.22
C MET A 1 -23.56 2.26 5.81
N SER A 2 -22.77 2.69 6.79
CA SER A 2 -21.46 3.30 6.53
C SER A 2 -20.50 2.19 6.11
N ASP A 3 -20.01 2.26 4.88
CA ASP A 3 -18.93 1.43 4.38
C ASP A 3 -17.64 1.80 5.15
N TYR A 4 -17.50 1.30 6.37
CA TYR A 4 -16.36 1.50 7.28
C TYR A 4 -15.07 0.83 6.80
N ASN A 5 -14.75 0.87 5.51
CA ASN A 5 -13.50 0.36 4.97
C ASN A 5 -12.97 1.29 3.89
N GLU A 6 -12.47 2.43 4.34
CA GLU A 6 -11.92 3.49 3.49
C GLU A 6 -10.45 3.23 3.14
N LYS A 7 -9.77 2.32 3.86
CA LYS A 7 -8.36 1.97 3.59
C LYS A 7 -8.19 0.49 3.29
N VAL A 8 -7.27 0.19 2.38
CA VAL A 8 -6.73 -1.14 2.11
C VAL A 8 -5.28 -1.18 2.60
N VAL A 9 -4.91 -2.22 3.33
CA VAL A 9 -3.58 -2.39 3.91
C VAL A 9 -2.92 -3.63 3.35
N ILE A 10 -1.75 -3.46 2.76
CA ILE A 10 -0.86 -4.55 2.37
C ILE A 10 0.17 -4.72 3.49
N LYS A 11 0.09 -5.81 4.26
CA LYS A 11 1.07 -6.11 5.31
C LYS A 11 2.31 -6.76 4.72
N GLY A 12 3.48 -6.44 5.27
CA GLY A 12 4.77 -7.07 4.95
C GLY A 12 4.89 -8.49 5.53
N VAL A 13 3.79 -9.23 5.53
CA VAL A 13 3.67 -10.60 6.00
C VAL A 13 2.95 -11.37 4.89
N THR A 14 3.49 -12.53 4.53
CA THR A 14 2.86 -13.43 3.57
C THR A 14 1.64 -14.12 4.19
N ARG A 15 0.76 -14.71 3.38
CA ARG A 15 -0.43 -15.42 3.88
C ARG A 15 -0.09 -16.62 4.76
N ASP A 16 1.10 -17.20 4.57
CA ASP A 16 1.65 -18.24 5.44
C ASP A 16 2.37 -17.71 6.71
N GLY A 17 2.31 -16.41 6.99
CA GLY A 17 2.78 -15.80 8.23
C GLY A 17 4.27 -15.44 8.26
N ARG A 18 4.97 -15.51 7.14
CA ARG A 18 6.41 -15.16 7.07
C ARG A 18 6.59 -13.67 6.79
N ARG A 19 7.63 -13.07 7.37
CA ARG A 19 8.00 -11.68 7.09
C ARG A 19 8.49 -11.56 5.64
N PHE A 20 7.91 -10.64 4.87
CA PHE A 20 8.30 -10.34 3.50
C PHE A 20 9.63 -9.61 3.45
N ARG A 21 10.41 -9.87 2.38
CA ARG A 21 11.75 -9.32 2.16
C ARG A 21 11.88 -8.83 0.71
N PRO A 22 12.76 -7.84 0.44
CA PRO A 22 13.64 -7.14 1.39
C PRO A 22 12.88 -6.24 2.37
N SER A 23 13.54 -5.81 3.45
CA SER A 23 12.87 -5.01 4.50
C SER A 23 12.45 -3.61 4.03
N ASP A 24 13.03 -3.11 2.94
CA ASP A 24 12.72 -1.83 2.32
C ASP A 24 11.61 -1.92 1.25
N TRP A 25 10.91 -3.04 1.14
CA TRP A 25 9.88 -3.27 0.11
C TRP A 25 8.78 -2.20 0.10
N ALA A 26 8.32 -1.76 1.28
CA ALA A 26 7.25 -0.78 1.40
C ALA A 26 7.69 0.57 0.80
N GLN A 27 8.93 0.99 1.07
CA GLN A 27 9.52 2.20 0.52
C GLN A 27 9.71 2.09 -1.00
N ARG A 28 10.11 0.91 -1.49
CA ARG A 28 10.22 0.66 -2.93
C ARG A 28 8.87 0.75 -3.62
N LEU A 29 7.81 0.19 -3.02
CA LEU A 29 6.47 0.23 -3.59
C LEU A 29 5.89 1.65 -3.59
N THR A 30 6.04 2.41 -2.51
CA THR A 30 5.58 3.81 -2.47
C THR A 30 6.36 4.72 -3.42
N ASN A 31 7.66 4.48 -3.61
CA ASN A 31 8.46 5.19 -4.61
C ASN A 31 8.05 4.83 -6.05
N ALA A 32 7.63 3.58 -6.31
CA ALA A 32 7.20 3.14 -7.64
C ALA A 32 5.92 3.86 -8.11
N VAL A 33 5.10 4.35 -7.17
CA VAL A 33 3.87 5.11 -7.45
C VAL A 33 4.03 6.62 -7.23
N ALA A 34 5.23 7.07 -6.88
CA ALA A 34 5.53 8.47 -6.67
C ALA A 34 5.76 9.21 -8.00
N SER A 35 5.60 10.52 -7.99
CA SER A 35 5.96 11.41 -9.09
C SER A 35 7.26 12.15 -8.79
N ILE A 36 7.97 12.58 -9.84
CA ILE A 36 9.17 13.41 -9.70
C ILE A 36 8.78 14.87 -9.90
N GLY A 37 8.93 15.67 -8.85
CA GLY A 37 8.70 17.11 -8.87
C GLY A 37 9.94 17.91 -9.28
N PRO A 38 9.83 19.26 -9.26
CA PRO A 38 10.97 20.15 -9.48
C PRO A 38 12.16 19.83 -8.57
N ASN A 39 13.37 20.02 -9.08
CA ASN A 39 14.64 19.70 -8.40
C ASN A 39 14.78 18.22 -8.01
N ASN A 40 14.21 17.32 -8.83
CA ASN A 40 14.29 15.86 -8.64
C ASN A 40 13.74 15.38 -7.28
N ARG A 41 12.79 16.14 -6.69
CA ARG A 41 12.18 15.77 -5.42
C ARG A 41 11.08 14.74 -5.63
N ILE A 42 11.16 13.63 -4.90
CA ILE A 42 10.10 12.62 -4.87
C ILE A 42 8.84 13.24 -4.23
N ILE A 43 7.71 13.13 -4.91
CA ILE A 43 6.39 13.48 -4.42
C ILE A 43 5.61 12.18 -4.28
N TYR A 44 5.39 11.75 -3.03
CA TYR A 44 4.60 10.56 -2.73
C TYR A 44 3.16 10.73 -3.19
N HIS A 45 2.54 9.63 -3.61
CA HIS A 45 1.13 9.63 -3.99
C HIS A 45 0.25 9.94 -2.76
N PRO A 46 -0.71 10.88 -2.82
CA PRO A 46 -1.47 11.32 -1.65
C PRO A 46 -2.32 10.19 -1.02
N ASN A 47 -2.72 9.22 -1.84
CA ASN A 47 -3.56 8.09 -1.43
C ASN A 47 -2.76 6.81 -1.12
N VAL A 48 -1.43 6.87 -1.07
CA VAL A 48 -0.58 5.71 -0.78
C VAL A 48 0.52 6.11 0.21
N SER A 49 0.56 5.45 1.35
CA SER A 49 1.54 5.74 2.40
C SER A 49 2.12 4.47 3.00
N MET A 50 3.29 4.59 3.64
CA MET A 50 3.85 3.51 4.46
C MET A 50 3.35 3.62 5.89
N ALA A 51 3.18 2.47 6.55
CA ALA A 51 2.89 2.37 7.97
C ALA A 51 3.72 1.27 8.63
N MET A 52 3.73 1.27 9.95
CA MET A 52 4.19 0.15 10.77
C MET A 52 2.99 -0.39 11.55
N ILE A 53 2.59 -1.62 11.27
CA ILE A 53 1.44 -2.27 11.90
C ILE A 53 1.96 -3.53 12.56
N GLU A 54 1.75 -3.66 13.88
CA GLU A 54 2.19 -4.83 14.67
C GLU A 54 3.70 -5.13 14.51
N GLY A 55 4.54 -4.10 14.35
CA GLY A 55 5.99 -4.28 14.17
C GLY A 55 6.41 -4.79 12.77
N VAL A 56 5.51 -4.74 11.79
CA VAL A 56 5.79 -5.07 10.39
C VAL A 56 5.50 -3.86 9.51
N SER A 57 6.34 -3.63 8.50
CA SER A 57 6.09 -2.59 7.50
C SER A 57 4.84 -2.94 6.69
N ALA A 58 4.07 -1.92 6.36
CA ALA A 58 2.85 -2.05 5.57
C ALA A 58 2.73 -0.88 4.59
N VAL A 59 1.91 -1.07 3.56
CA VAL A 59 1.49 -0.01 2.65
C VAL A 59 -0.02 0.17 2.80
N VAL A 60 -0.44 1.41 3.08
CA VAL A 60 -1.84 1.81 3.24
C VAL A 60 -2.28 2.54 1.99
N ILE A 61 -3.44 2.15 1.47
CA ILE A 61 -4.00 2.64 0.21
C ILE A 61 -5.40 3.18 0.50
N ASP A 62 -5.67 4.41 0.09
CA ASP A 62 -7.03 4.94 0.12
C ASP A 62 -7.90 4.22 -0.91
N ARG A 63 -9.05 3.71 -0.48
CA ARG A 63 -9.94 2.92 -1.33
C ARG A 63 -10.63 3.77 -2.40
N SER A 64 -10.73 5.09 -2.21
CA SER A 64 -11.17 6.01 -3.26
C SER A 64 -10.30 5.92 -4.52
N MET A 65 -9.05 5.46 -4.38
CA MET A 65 -8.13 5.25 -5.50
C MET A 65 -8.63 4.20 -6.49
N ARG A 66 -9.48 3.25 -6.05
CA ARG A 66 -10.14 2.29 -6.96
C ARG A 66 -11.01 2.98 -8.01
N ALA A 67 -11.59 4.14 -7.67
CA ALA A 67 -12.41 4.93 -8.58
C ALA A 67 -11.58 6.03 -9.30
N SER A 68 -10.68 6.72 -8.59
CA SER A 68 -9.94 7.85 -9.15
C SER A 68 -8.73 7.44 -10.00
N ASP A 69 -8.03 6.36 -9.65
CA ASP A 69 -6.94 5.78 -10.44
C ASP A 69 -6.97 4.23 -10.36
N PRO A 70 -7.90 3.59 -11.10
CA PRO A 70 -8.10 2.14 -11.03
C PRO A 70 -6.86 1.35 -11.48
N ARG A 71 -6.02 1.91 -12.38
CA ARG A 71 -4.83 1.22 -12.87
C ARG A 71 -3.76 1.15 -11.78
N LEU A 72 -3.52 2.26 -11.09
CA LEU A 72 -2.57 2.31 -9.98
C LEU A 72 -3.05 1.47 -8.81
N PHE A 73 -4.36 1.48 -8.54
CA PHE A 73 -4.94 0.64 -7.51
C PHE A 73 -4.72 -0.85 -7.80
N GLU A 74 -5.08 -1.33 -8.99
CA GLU A 74 -4.85 -2.74 -9.36
C GLU A 74 -3.36 -3.10 -9.37
N PHE A 75 -2.46 -2.21 -9.79
CA PHE A 75 -1.01 -2.44 -9.69
C PHE A 75 -0.57 -2.77 -8.25
N LEU A 76 -1.05 -2.01 -7.25
CA LEU A 76 -0.71 -2.24 -5.85
C LEU A 76 -1.32 -3.55 -5.32
N ILE A 77 -2.57 -3.84 -5.70
CA ILE A 77 -3.24 -5.08 -5.31
C ILE A 77 -2.55 -6.29 -5.94
N ASP A 78 -2.15 -6.21 -7.21
CA ASP A 78 -1.45 -7.28 -7.91
C ASP A 78 -0.04 -7.48 -7.37
N PHE A 79 0.65 -6.42 -6.91
CA PHE A 79 1.90 -6.56 -6.16
C PHE A 79 1.69 -7.44 -4.92
N ALA A 80 0.64 -7.17 -4.12
CA ALA A 80 0.35 -7.97 -2.94
C ALA A 80 0.02 -9.43 -3.29
N ARG A 81 -0.82 -9.67 -4.31
CA ARG A 81 -1.19 -11.01 -4.77
C ARG A 81 0.02 -11.81 -5.26
N SER A 82 0.87 -11.18 -6.08
CA SER A 82 2.03 -11.84 -6.69
C SER A 82 3.10 -12.23 -5.66
N ASN A 83 3.14 -11.54 -4.53
CA ASN A 83 4.06 -11.80 -3.43
C ASN A 83 3.41 -12.55 -2.26
N ASP A 84 2.18 -13.05 -2.46
CA ASP A 84 1.38 -13.74 -1.45
C ASP A 84 1.25 -12.96 -0.13
N LEU A 85 1.12 -11.63 -0.20
CA LEU A 85 0.99 -10.77 0.97
C LEU A 85 -0.43 -10.79 1.54
N GLN A 86 -0.52 -10.59 2.85
CA GLN A 86 -1.79 -10.36 3.53
C GLN A 86 -2.34 -8.98 3.17
N VAL A 87 -3.64 -8.94 2.85
CA VAL A 87 -4.36 -7.72 2.53
C VAL A 87 -5.56 -7.60 3.45
N GLU A 88 -5.65 -6.49 4.17
CA GLU A 88 -6.72 -6.18 5.12
C GLU A 88 -7.44 -4.91 4.68
N ASN A 89 -8.70 -4.76 5.09
CA ASN A 89 -9.41 -3.50 4.96
C ASN A 89 -9.55 -2.91 6.37
N LEU A 90 -9.24 -1.63 6.54
CA LEU A 90 -9.36 -0.93 7.81
C LEU A 90 -10.46 0.16 7.76
N PRO A 91 -11.24 0.31 8.85
CA PRO A 91 -12.00 1.53 9.09
C PRO A 91 -11.06 2.72 9.33
N GLU A 92 -11.48 3.95 8.97
CA GLU A 92 -10.82 5.15 9.49
C GLU A 92 -11.07 5.27 11.01
N ASP A 93 -10.05 5.76 11.73
CA ASP A 93 -10.09 6.05 13.16
C ASP A 93 -11.01 7.24 13.48
#